data_AF-A0A6N4WY25-F1
#
_entry.id   AF-A0A6N4WY25-F1
#
_cell.length_a   1.000
_cell.length_b   1.000
_cell.length_c   1.000
_cell.angle_alpha   90.00
_cell.angle_beta   90.00
_cell.angle_gamma   90.00
#
_symmetry.space_group_name_H-M   'P 1'
#
loop_
_entity.id
_entity.type
_entity.pdbx_description
1 polymer ?
#
loop_
_entity_poly.entity_id
_entity_poly.type
_entity_poly.pdbx_seq_one_letter_code
_entity_poly.pdbx_strand_id
1 'polypeptide(L)'
;MQEVGRSASYWKLLPARDLAAPYLIEVFETEDPFKPNETSSILKESPASRALSLLDTGSYDTLKKHLLRWLQTGDTAVLKAINRHLVAFGSDDILPAVTVLFESDDMFISSGARAGALEAIKANRAEAQFSKYVWEHSNDLLQSTKPPSMYDPIRLLVAIDREKTKQLLLEPATMRRDHPLLAEALKTLNTMKTPPEASFLNSLISDEAITPKHRREQIQQAAIYGLIIQKAPSADVHIEQILATPDEFSETMVLTAWTARFKLAGLTTLHDSAFTIYERANFELDTLSTDERGIILMHYLDAEVRNGGFEQWYYNDYGQYASETSNALKKVGARTHARIVNTANRLFGWGGPPSSREKIQQALKSMSEKKLQKMNELNEAWYDLPPWTLYAAAWDWKRQN
;
A
#
# COMPACT_ATOMS: atom_id res chain seq x y z
N MET A 1 -7.72 14.65 -15.39
CA MET A 1 -8.47 13.82 -14.43
C MET A 1 -8.62 12.46 -15.09
N GLN A 2 -7.71 11.52 -14.81
CA GLN A 2 -7.77 10.17 -15.39
C GLN A 2 -8.66 9.32 -14.49
N GLU A 3 -9.75 8.82 -15.06
CA GLU A 3 -10.59 7.82 -14.41
C GLU A 3 -9.76 6.57 -14.13
N VAL A 4 -9.66 6.22 -12.85
CA VAL A 4 -9.15 4.92 -12.42
C VAL A 4 -10.09 3.87 -13.01
N GLY A 5 -9.56 3.04 -13.91
CA GLY A 5 -10.31 2.00 -14.61
C GLY A 5 -10.98 1.04 -13.62
N ARG A 6 -12.27 1.25 -13.35
CA ARG A 6 -13.12 0.30 -12.63
C ARG A 6 -13.66 -0.71 -13.63
N SER A 7 -13.54 -2.00 -13.33
CA SER A 7 -13.92 -3.10 -14.22
C SER A 7 -15.38 -3.02 -14.67
N ALA A 8 -15.68 -3.55 -15.86
CA ALA A 8 -17.05 -3.64 -16.39
C ALA A 8 -18.03 -4.43 -15.49
N SER A 9 -17.53 -5.26 -14.55
CA SER A 9 -18.35 -5.93 -13.53
C SER A 9 -18.83 -4.98 -12.42
N TYR A 10 -18.07 -3.92 -12.11
CA TYR A 10 -18.44 -2.92 -11.10
C TYR A 10 -19.68 -2.12 -11.52
N TRP A 11 -19.76 -1.75 -12.80
CA TRP A 11 -20.90 -1.00 -13.35
C TRP A 11 -22.20 -1.81 -13.43
N LYS A 12 -22.12 -3.15 -13.49
CA LYS A 12 -23.30 -4.03 -13.51
C LYS A 12 -23.96 -4.20 -12.13
N LEU A 13 -23.25 -3.90 -11.03
CA LEU A 13 -23.77 -4.04 -9.67
C LEU A 13 -24.36 -2.75 -9.10
N LEU A 14 -23.99 -1.59 -9.65
CA LEU A 14 -24.48 -0.28 -9.19
C LEU A 14 -26.02 -0.16 -9.17
N PRO A 15 -26.75 -0.54 -10.24
CA PRO A 15 -28.22 -0.49 -10.21
C PRO A 15 -28.85 -1.42 -9.16
N ALA A 16 -28.22 -2.57 -8.87
CA ALA A 16 -28.71 -3.49 -7.85
C ALA A 16 -28.50 -2.97 -6.43
N ARG A 17 -27.48 -2.13 -6.22
CA ARG A 17 -27.12 -1.57 -4.91
C ARG A 17 -28.14 -0.52 -4.46
N ASP A 18 -28.49 0.42 -5.32
CA ASP A 18 -29.48 1.46 -5.01
C ASP A 18 -30.87 0.87 -4.77
N LEU A 19 -31.22 -0.19 -5.51
CA LEU A 19 -32.48 -0.94 -5.31
C LEU A 19 -32.50 -1.72 -3.99
N ALA A 20 -31.35 -2.22 -3.54
CA ALA A 20 -31.23 -2.96 -2.28
C ALA A 20 -31.12 -2.04 -1.06
N ALA A 21 -30.75 -0.77 -1.24
CA ALA A 21 -30.44 0.14 -0.15
C ALA A 21 -31.57 0.30 0.89
N PRO A 22 -32.86 0.45 0.52
CA PRO A 22 -33.94 0.52 1.51
C PRO A 22 -33.97 -0.70 2.44
N TYR A 23 -33.89 -1.90 1.87
CA TYR A 23 -33.89 -3.17 2.63
C TYR A 23 -32.65 -3.33 3.52
N LEU A 24 -31.49 -2.86 3.05
CA LEU A 24 -30.27 -2.87 3.87
C LEU A 24 -30.36 -1.87 5.03
N ILE A 25 -31.09 -0.76 4.86
CA ILE A 25 -31.30 0.25 5.89
C ILE A 25 -32.32 -0.22 6.93
N GLU A 26 -33.35 -0.97 6.53
CA GLU A 26 -34.34 -1.58 7.45
C GLU A 26 -33.68 -2.46 8.52
N VAL A 27 -32.51 -3.05 8.23
CA VAL A 27 -31.73 -3.83 9.23
C VAL A 27 -31.49 -3.03 10.51
N PHE A 28 -31.25 -1.72 10.40
CA PHE A 28 -30.96 -0.87 11.56
C PHE A 28 -32.18 -0.58 12.43
N GLU A 29 -33.39 -0.96 12.01
CA GLU A 29 -34.62 -0.85 12.79
C GLU A 29 -34.82 -2.02 13.76
N THR A 30 -34.09 -3.12 13.56
CA THR A 30 -34.15 -4.28 14.45
C THR A 30 -33.58 -3.97 15.85
N GLU A 31 -33.93 -4.80 16.83
CA GLU A 31 -33.60 -4.57 18.25
C GLU A 31 -32.09 -4.61 18.53
N ASP A 32 -31.35 -5.52 17.87
CA ASP A 32 -29.90 -5.67 18.03
C ASP A 32 -29.20 -5.98 16.69
N PRO A 33 -29.10 -5.01 15.77
CA PRO A 33 -28.57 -5.23 14.43
C PRO A 33 -27.05 -5.40 14.42
N PHE A 34 -26.38 -5.08 15.54
CA PHE A 34 -24.93 -5.23 15.71
C PHE A 34 -24.55 -6.54 16.41
N LYS A 35 -25.51 -7.32 16.91
CA LYS A 35 -25.25 -8.66 17.43
C LYS A 35 -24.63 -9.56 16.36
N PRO A 36 -23.51 -10.24 16.64
CA PRO A 36 -23.02 -11.31 15.79
C PRO A 36 -24.03 -12.46 15.73
N ASN A 37 -24.15 -13.12 14.57
CA ASN A 37 -24.94 -14.35 14.46
C ASN A 37 -24.37 -15.44 15.37
N GLU A 38 -25.21 -16.35 15.88
CA GLU A 38 -24.82 -17.39 16.86
C GLU A 38 -23.63 -18.28 16.43
N THR A 39 -23.37 -18.39 15.13
CA THR A 39 -22.25 -19.16 14.55
C THR A 39 -20.94 -18.37 14.45
N SER A 40 -20.92 -17.11 14.87
CA SER A 40 -19.80 -16.19 14.67
C SER A 40 -19.49 -15.37 15.91
N SER A 41 -18.21 -15.32 16.28
CA SER A 41 -17.72 -14.53 17.41
C SER A 41 -17.25 -13.12 17.02
N ILE A 42 -17.42 -12.70 15.75
CA ILE A 42 -16.84 -11.47 15.21
C ILE A 42 -17.92 -10.49 14.74
N LEU A 43 -17.88 -9.25 15.24
CA LEU A 43 -18.78 -8.14 14.85
C LEU A 43 -18.81 -7.83 13.34
N LYS A 44 -17.77 -8.21 12.59
CA LYS A 44 -17.73 -8.12 11.13
C LYS A 44 -18.84 -8.93 10.45
N GLU A 45 -19.51 -9.81 11.20
CA GLU A 45 -20.58 -10.67 10.70
C GLU A 45 -21.96 -10.32 11.21
N SER A 46 -22.13 -9.20 11.91
CA SER A 46 -23.47 -8.71 12.27
C SER A 46 -24.25 -8.26 11.02
N PRO A 47 -25.60 -8.31 11.07
CA PRO A 47 -26.44 -7.79 10.00
C PRO A 47 -26.10 -6.34 9.62
N ALA A 48 -25.91 -5.45 10.60
CA ALA A 48 -25.55 -4.05 10.36
C ALA A 48 -24.19 -3.92 9.67
N SER A 49 -23.15 -4.63 10.12
CA SER A 49 -21.82 -4.55 9.51
C SER A 49 -21.82 -4.99 8.05
N ARG A 50 -22.61 -6.03 7.72
CA ARG A 50 -22.80 -6.49 6.33
C ARG A 50 -23.61 -5.49 5.50
N ALA A 51 -24.65 -4.88 6.07
CA ALA A 51 -25.39 -3.83 5.40
C ALA A 51 -24.49 -2.62 5.09
N LEU A 52 -23.70 -2.16 6.05
CA LEU A 52 -22.75 -1.05 5.87
C LEU A 52 -21.73 -1.35 4.78
N SER A 53 -21.16 -2.56 4.72
CA SER A 53 -20.18 -2.91 3.68
C SER A 53 -20.76 -2.88 2.26
N LEU A 54 -22.09 -3.00 2.14
CA LEU A 54 -22.84 -2.95 0.89
C LEU A 54 -23.46 -1.57 0.61
N LEU A 55 -23.45 -0.61 1.54
CA LEU A 55 -24.03 0.72 1.36
C LEU A 55 -22.96 1.75 1.03
N ASP A 56 -23.28 2.70 0.15
CA ASP A 56 -22.41 3.84 -0.10
C ASP A 56 -22.35 4.78 1.11
N THR A 57 -21.15 5.25 1.43
CA THR A 57 -20.88 6.05 2.62
C THR A 57 -21.44 7.48 2.47
N GLY A 58 -22.27 7.89 3.43
CA GLY A 58 -22.85 9.23 3.48
C GLY A 58 -23.86 9.58 2.37
N SER A 59 -24.43 8.57 1.70
CA SER A 59 -25.35 8.77 0.57
C SER A 59 -26.84 8.66 0.94
N TYR A 60 -27.19 8.22 2.15
CA TYR A 60 -28.56 7.85 2.51
C TYR A 60 -29.04 8.56 3.79
N ASP A 61 -29.88 9.58 3.68
CA ASP A 61 -30.37 10.36 4.83
C ASP A 61 -31.16 9.53 5.86
N THR A 62 -31.86 8.48 5.41
CA THR A 62 -32.54 7.53 6.30
C THR A 62 -31.51 6.78 7.16
N LEU A 63 -30.44 6.27 6.56
CA LEU A 63 -29.32 5.67 7.27
C LEU A 63 -28.71 6.65 8.27
N LYS A 64 -28.50 7.93 7.89
CA LYS A 64 -27.96 8.98 8.78
C LYS A 64 -28.67 9.00 10.13
N LYS A 65 -30.01 9.00 10.11
CA LYS A 65 -30.84 9.03 11.33
C LYS A 65 -30.62 7.80 12.20
N HIS A 66 -30.56 6.60 11.61
CA HIS A 66 -30.29 5.38 12.36
C HIS A 66 -28.89 5.38 12.96
N LEU A 67 -27.87 5.79 12.21
CA LEU A 67 -26.49 5.84 12.71
C LEU A 67 -26.33 6.84 13.86
N LEU A 68 -26.99 8.00 13.81
CA LEU A 68 -27.00 8.96 14.93
C LEU A 68 -27.65 8.37 16.18
N ARG A 69 -28.74 7.60 16.03
CA ARG A 69 -29.35 6.88 17.17
C ARG A 69 -28.38 5.87 17.77
N TRP A 70 -27.68 5.11 16.93
CA TRP A 70 -26.72 4.11 17.38
C TRP A 70 -25.43 4.70 17.95
N LEU A 71 -25.03 5.89 17.53
CA LEU A 71 -23.93 6.65 18.14
C LEU A 71 -24.19 6.94 19.63
N GLN A 72 -25.45 7.20 20.01
CA GLN A 72 -25.83 7.55 21.38
C GLN A 72 -25.66 6.39 22.38
N THR A 73 -25.53 5.14 21.92
CA THR A 73 -25.30 4.00 22.83
C THR A 73 -23.93 4.06 23.49
N GLY A 74 -22.95 4.73 22.85
CA GLY A 74 -21.56 4.76 23.30
C GLY A 74 -20.84 3.40 23.23
N ASP A 75 -21.49 2.38 22.67
CA ASP A 75 -20.93 1.03 22.60
C ASP A 75 -19.75 0.99 21.62
N THR A 76 -18.56 0.66 22.13
CA THR A 76 -17.31 0.66 21.36
C THR A 76 -17.38 -0.18 20.08
N ALA A 77 -18.10 -1.30 20.10
CA ALA A 77 -18.25 -2.16 18.94
C ALA A 77 -19.14 -1.52 17.86
N VAL A 78 -20.24 -0.90 18.28
CA VAL A 78 -21.11 -0.11 17.41
C VAL A 78 -20.35 1.08 16.83
N LEU A 79 -19.63 1.85 17.65
CA LEU A 79 -18.84 3.00 17.21
C LEU A 79 -17.79 2.62 16.15
N LYS A 80 -17.13 1.46 16.31
CA LYS A 80 -16.19 0.92 15.32
C LYS A 80 -16.84 0.60 13.98
N ALA A 81 -18.10 0.15 14.00
CA ALA A 81 -18.83 -0.20 12.79
C ALA A 81 -19.36 1.04 12.05
N ILE A 82 -19.90 2.03 12.78
CA ILE A 82 -20.62 3.15 12.17
C ILE A 82 -19.74 4.36 11.81
N ASN A 83 -18.57 4.51 12.44
CA ASN A 83 -17.78 5.75 12.39
C ASN A 83 -17.57 6.31 10.99
N ARG A 84 -17.09 5.50 10.04
CA ARG A 84 -16.76 5.91 8.68
C ARG A 84 -18.01 6.30 7.91
N HIS A 85 -19.08 5.53 8.03
CA HIS A 85 -20.35 5.80 7.33
C HIS A 85 -21.02 7.07 7.84
N LEU A 86 -21.01 7.28 9.16
CA LEU A 86 -21.63 8.46 9.77
C LEU A 86 -20.82 9.73 9.49
N VAL A 87 -19.50 9.69 9.64
CA VAL A 87 -18.67 10.88 9.39
C VAL A 87 -18.60 11.21 7.89
N ALA A 88 -18.74 10.22 7.01
CA ALA A 88 -18.76 10.44 5.57
C ALA A 88 -19.93 11.28 5.06
N PHE A 89 -20.98 11.56 5.85
CA PHE A 89 -21.99 12.56 5.44
C PHE A 89 -21.38 13.95 5.29
N GLY A 90 -20.41 14.31 6.15
CA GLY A 90 -19.68 15.58 6.06
C GLY A 90 -20.51 16.83 6.31
N SER A 91 -21.70 16.70 6.89
CA SER A 91 -22.63 17.81 7.08
C SER A 91 -22.46 18.48 8.46
N ASP A 92 -22.78 19.77 8.53
CA ASP A 92 -22.65 20.59 9.74
C ASP A 92 -23.64 20.16 10.83
N ASP A 93 -24.80 19.60 10.45
CA ASP A 93 -25.85 19.16 11.37
C ASP A 93 -25.44 17.98 12.26
N ILE A 94 -24.54 17.12 11.78
CA ILE A 94 -24.04 15.97 12.56
C ILE A 94 -22.77 16.30 13.35
N LEU A 95 -22.10 17.41 13.04
CA LEU A 95 -20.81 17.77 13.60
C LEU A 95 -20.80 17.71 15.14
N PRO A 96 -21.78 18.28 15.88
CA PRO A 96 -21.81 18.21 17.34
C PRO A 96 -21.85 16.78 17.90
N ALA A 97 -22.41 15.83 17.15
CA ALA A 97 -22.51 14.44 17.57
C ALA A 97 -21.22 13.67 17.26
N VAL A 98 -20.60 13.92 16.10
CA VAL A 98 -19.47 13.09 15.63
C VAL A 98 -18.10 13.51 16.17
N THR A 99 -17.95 14.65 16.85
CA THR A 99 -16.67 15.05 17.45
C THR A 99 -16.08 13.99 18.37
N VAL A 100 -16.94 13.31 19.15
CA VAL A 100 -16.54 12.20 20.03
C VAL A 100 -15.84 11.06 19.30
N LEU A 101 -16.14 10.87 18.00
CA LEU A 101 -15.49 9.84 17.19
C LEU A 101 -14.06 10.24 16.84
N PHE A 102 -13.83 11.51 16.52
CA PHE A 102 -12.48 12.05 16.25
C PHE A 102 -11.60 12.05 17.49
N GLU A 103 -12.19 12.38 18.64
CA GLU A 103 -11.52 12.51 19.95
C GLU A 103 -11.34 11.18 20.68
N SER A 104 -11.81 10.06 20.10
CA SER A 104 -11.73 8.75 20.73
C SER A 104 -10.28 8.25 20.87
N ASP A 105 -9.93 7.79 22.08
CA ASP A 105 -8.69 7.07 22.36
C ASP A 105 -8.61 5.71 21.63
N ASP A 106 -9.75 5.16 21.20
CA ASP A 106 -9.75 3.94 20.38
C ASP A 106 -9.35 4.29 18.94
N MET A 107 -8.17 3.82 18.56
CA MET A 107 -7.56 4.10 17.25
C MET A 107 -8.45 3.68 16.07
N PHE A 108 -9.25 2.63 16.18
CA PHE A 108 -10.14 2.21 15.09
C PHE A 108 -11.34 3.14 14.95
N ILE A 109 -11.83 3.70 16.07
CA ILE A 109 -12.91 4.69 16.07
C ILE A 109 -12.43 5.98 15.41
N SER A 110 -11.33 6.55 15.93
CA SER A 110 -10.84 7.85 15.45
C SER A 110 -10.29 7.79 14.02
N SER A 111 -9.67 6.68 13.62
CA SER A 111 -9.24 6.51 12.23
C SER A 111 -10.39 6.28 11.27
N GLY A 112 -11.41 5.52 11.68
CA GLY A 112 -12.62 5.36 10.89
C GLY A 112 -13.35 6.69 10.66
N ALA A 113 -13.42 7.54 11.69
CA ALA A 113 -13.94 8.90 11.58
C ALA A 113 -13.14 9.74 10.56
N ARG A 114 -11.80 9.77 10.68
CA ARG A 114 -10.92 10.48 9.74
C ARG A 114 -11.03 9.95 8.31
N ALA A 115 -11.18 8.64 8.12
CA ALA A 115 -11.41 8.04 6.81
C ALA A 115 -12.75 8.48 6.21
N GLY A 116 -13.82 8.51 7.02
CA GLY A 116 -15.13 9.04 6.61
C GLY A 116 -15.04 10.52 6.22
N ALA A 117 -14.35 11.34 6.99
CA ALA A 117 -14.14 12.76 6.67
C ALA A 117 -13.41 12.94 5.33
N LEU A 118 -12.36 12.15 5.09
CA LEU A 118 -11.62 12.18 3.83
C LEU A 118 -12.51 11.83 2.64
N GLU A 119 -13.44 10.88 2.79
CA GLU A 119 -14.43 10.56 1.77
C GLU A 119 -15.42 11.68 1.51
N ALA A 120 -15.93 12.31 2.56
CA ALA A 120 -16.81 13.47 2.43
C ALA A 120 -16.13 14.61 1.67
N ILE A 121 -14.88 14.93 2.03
CA ILE A 121 -14.09 15.99 1.37
C ILE A 121 -13.83 15.64 -0.10
N LYS A 122 -13.37 14.42 -0.40
CA LYS A 122 -13.10 13.98 -1.78
C LYS A 122 -14.35 13.92 -2.65
N ALA A 123 -15.51 13.66 -2.05
CA ALA A 123 -16.79 13.67 -2.74
C ALA A 123 -17.41 15.07 -2.87
N ASN A 124 -16.72 16.14 -2.43
CA ASN A 124 -17.25 17.50 -2.35
C ASN A 124 -18.57 17.62 -1.55
N ARG A 125 -18.72 16.81 -0.49
CA ARG A 125 -19.89 16.80 0.41
C ARG A 125 -19.63 17.47 1.75
N ALA A 126 -18.36 17.70 2.09
CA ALA A 126 -18.00 18.32 3.36
C ALA A 126 -18.47 19.79 3.40
N GLU A 127 -19.38 20.10 4.32
CA GLU A 127 -19.87 21.44 4.58
C GLU A 127 -18.81 22.30 5.28
N ALA A 128 -19.07 23.61 5.38
CA ALA A 128 -18.05 24.58 5.75
C ALA A 128 -17.58 24.44 7.21
N GLN A 129 -18.51 24.26 8.17
CA GLN A 129 -18.12 24.12 9.58
C GLN A 129 -17.46 22.75 9.82
N PHE A 130 -17.97 21.70 9.19
CA PHE A 130 -17.38 20.37 9.22
C PHE A 130 -15.94 20.38 8.68
N SER A 131 -15.72 20.96 7.50
CA SER A 131 -14.39 21.08 6.91
C SER A 131 -13.45 21.89 7.79
N LYS A 132 -13.94 22.99 8.39
CA LYS A 132 -13.16 23.80 9.32
C LYS A 132 -12.76 22.99 10.57
N TYR A 133 -13.68 22.27 11.19
CA TYR A 133 -13.38 21.41 12.33
C TYR A 133 -12.34 20.33 11.98
N VAL A 134 -12.53 19.63 10.85
CA VAL A 134 -11.60 18.59 10.42
C VAL A 134 -10.20 19.15 10.14
N TRP A 135 -10.12 20.37 9.58
CA TRP A 135 -8.86 21.08 9.42
C TRP A 135 -8.18 21.35 10.77
N GLU A 136 -8.90 21.98 11.71
CA GLU A 136 -8.39 22.38 13.02
C GLU A 136 -7.95 21.14 13.82
N HIS A 137 -8.80 20.12 13.90
CA HIS A 137 -8.48 18.86 14.57
C HIS A 137 -7.25 18.16 13.94
N SER A 138 -7.16 18.11 12.61
CA SER A 138 -6.01 17.49 11.93
C SER A 138 -4.71 18.27 12.15
N ASN A 139 -4.80 19.60 12.22
CA ASN A 139 -3.68 20.47 12.55
C ASN A 139 -3.21 20.24 13.99
N ASP A 140 -4.13 20.16 14.94
CA ASP A 140 -3.80 19.88 16.35
C ASP A 140 -3.13 18.51 16.51
N LEU A 141 -3.63 17.49 15.78
CA LEU A 141 -2.99 16.18 15.73
C LEU A 141 -1.58 16.24 15.13
N LEU A 142 -1.36 17.03 14.08
CA LEU A 142 -0.02 17.21 13.49
C LEU A 142 0.96 17.81 14.50
N GLN A 143 0.50 18.76 15.32
CA GLN A 143 1.32 19.44 16.33
C GLN A 143 1.44 18.66 17.65
N SER A 144 0.72 17.54 17.80
CA SER A 144 0.74 16.71 19.01
C SER A 144 2.10 16.04 19.23
N THR A 145 2.48 15.85 20.49
CA THR A 145 3.68 15.09 20.88
C THR A 145 3.55 13.59 20.60
N LYS A 146 2.32 13.09 20.51
CA LYS A 146 1.98 11.71 20.19
C LYS A 146 0.87 11.71 19.14
N PRO A 147 1.17 12.11 17.90
CA PRO A 147 0.20 12.01 16.82
C PRO A 147 -0.16 10.53 16.64
N PRO A 148 -1.41 10.23 16.22
CA PRO A 148 -1.79 8.86 15.91
C PRO A 148 -0.80 8.27 14.90
N SER A 149 -0.52 6.97 15.01
CA SER A 149 0.44 6.26 14.16
C SER A 149 0.06 6.24 12.67
N MET A 150 -1.13 6.73 12.32
CA MET A 150 -1.65 6.73 10.95
C MET A 150 -1.59 8.12 10.30
N TYR A 151 -1.28 8.11 9.00
CA TYR A 151 -1.07 9.25 8.11
C TYR A 151 -2.31 10.13 7.85
N ASP A 152 -3.37 9.94 8.61
CA ASP A 152 -4.67 10.57 8.43
C ASP A 152 -4.65 12.11 8.50
N PRO A 153 -3.93 12.78 9.42
CA PRO A 153 -4.04 14.24 9.56
C PRO A 153 -3.47 14.98 8.35
N ILE A 154 -2.29 14.59 7.85
CA ILE A 154 -1.70 15.25 6.67
C ILE A 154 -2.60 15.05 5.44
N ARG A 155 -3.16 13.86 5.24
CA ARG A 155 -4.06 13.58 4.11
C ARG A 155 -5.33 14.42 4.14
N LEU A 156 -5.91 14.62 5.31
CA LEU A 156 -7.08 15.48 5.51
C LEU A 156 -6.74 16.95 5.25
N LEU A 157 -5.64 17.44 5.82
CA LEU A 157 -5.14 18.80 5.57
C LEU A 157 -4.95 19.03 4.07
N VAL A 158 -4.24 18.15 3.36
CA VAL A 158 -4.04 18.27 1.90
C VAL A 158 -5.36 18.27 1.12
N ALA A 159 -6.33 17.45 1.53
CA ALA A 159 -7.61 17.35 0.86
C ALA A 159 -8.48 18.61 1.03
N ILE A 160 -8.34 19.32 2.15
CA ILE A 160 -9.09 20.55 2.45
C ILE A 160 -8.40 21.77 1.83
N ASP A 161 -7.11 21.97 2.14
CA ASP A 161 -6.34 23.11 1.64
C ASP A 161 -4.87 22.71 1.45
N ARG A 162 -4.55 22.39 0.20
CA ARG A 162 -3.22 21.96 -0.22
C ARG A 162 -2.15 23.03 0.02
N GLU A 163 -2.45 24.31 -0.22
CA GLU A 163 -1.47 25.39 -0.15
C GLU A 163 -1.14 25.76 1.30
N LYS A 164 -2.17 25.85 2.14
CA LYS A 164 -1.98 26.05 3.58
C LYS A 164 -1.26 24.86 4.23
N THR A 165 -1.54 23.64 3.78
CA THR A 165 -0.84 22.44 4.26
C THR A 165 0.64 22.48 3.92
N LYS A 166 0.98 22.88 2.69
CA LYS A 166 2.38 23.04 2.28
C LYS A 166 3.14 23.99 3.21
N GLN A 167 2.55 25.15 3.53
CA GLN A 167 3.16 26.13 4.43
C GLN A 167 3.38 25.52 5.81
N LEU A 168 2.35 24.88 6.37
CA LEU A 168 2.39 24.22 7.66
C LEU A 168 3.48 23.13 7.74
N LEU A 169 3.58 22.28 6.72
CA LEU A 169 4.58 21.21 6.70
C LEU A 169 6.01 21.75 6.62
N LEU A 170 6.24 22.94 6.07
CA LEU A 170 7.56 23.57 6.01
C LEU A 170 7.96 24.28 7.30
N GLU A 171 7.06 24.36 8.29
CA GLU A 171 7.37 25.03 9.56
C GLU A 171 8.40 24.25 10.38
N PRO A 172 9.24 24.95 11.18
CA PRO A 172 10.22 24.30 12.05
C PRO A 172 9.62 23.29 13.03
N ALA A 173 8.36 23.48 13.44
CA ALA A 173 7.66 22.57 14.33
C ALA A 173 7.47 21.18 13.71
N THR A 174 7.21 21.10 12.40
CA THR A 174 7.09 19.84 11.65
C THR A 174 8.43 19.35 11.12
N MET A 175 9.33 20.26 10.71
CA MET A 175 10.66 19.96 10.16
C MET A 175 11.73 19.67 11.24
N ARG A 176 11.38 18.85 12.24
CA ARG A 176 12.29 18.40 13.31
C ARG A 176 12.48 16.88 13.25
N ARG A 177 13.71 16.43 13.54
CA ARG A 177 14.17 15.02 13.39
C ARG A 177 13.35 14.00 14.16
N ASP A 178 12.83 14.40 15.31
CA ASP A 178 12.02 13.60 16.22
C ASP A 178 10.52 13.72 15.93
N HIS A 179 10.09 14.52 14.95
CA HIS A 179 8.68 14.63 14.59
C HIS A 179 8.15 13.28 14.09
N PRO A 180 7.12 12.68 14.72
CA PRO A 180 6.72 11.31 14.38
C PRO A 180 6.25 11.16 12.93
N LEU A 181 5.67 12.21 12.35
CA LEU A 181 5.21 12.25 10.96
C LEU A 181 6.21 12.85 9.96
N LEU A 182 7.49 13.05 10.32
CA LEU A 182 8.49 13.70 9.44
C LEU A 182 8.59 13.01 8.07
N ALA A 183 8.65 11.68 8.03
CA ALA A 183 8.73 10.93 6.78
C ALA A 183 7.55 11.23 5.85
N GLU A 184 6.34 11.29 6.41
CA GLU A 184 5.12 11.55 5.64
C GLU A 184 5.02 13.01 5.20
N ALA A 185 5.44 13.95 6.04
CA ALA A 185 5.54 15.36 5.70
C ALA A 185 6.48 15.55 4.49
N LEU A 186 7.66 14.93 4.51
CA LEU A 186 8.62 14.98 3.40
C LEU A 186 8.05 14.34 2.12
N LYS A 187 7.44 13.16 2.21
CA LYS A 187 6.78 12.50 1.05
C LYS A 187 5.67 13.37 0.45
N THR A 188 4.90 14.03 1.31
CA THR A 188 3.83 14.95 0.89
C THR A 188 4.40 16.17 0.17
N LEU A 189 5.42 16.81 0.75
CA LEU A 189 6.11 17.95 0.13
C LEU A 189 6.78 17.56 -1.21
N ASN A 190 7.36 16.36 -1.30
CA ASN A 190 7.88 15.82 -2.56
C ASN A 190 6.79 15.67 -3.62
N THR A 191 5.61 15.16 -3.24
CA THR A 191 4.44 15.06 -4.13
C THR A 191 3.94 16.44 -4.58
N MET A 192 4.10 17.45 -3.73
CA MET A 192 3.82 18.85 -4.05
C MET A 192 4.92 19.53 -4.86
N LYS A 193 6.06 18.85 -5.11
CA LYS A 193 7.27 19.40 -5.73
C LYS A 193 7.85 20.60 -4.99
N THR A 194 7.69 20.64 -3.66
CA THR A 194 8.20 21.70 -2.78
C THR A 194 8.93 21.14 -1.56
N PRO A 195 9.97 20.31 -1.78
CA PRO A 195 10.78 19.77 -0.67
C PRO A 195 11.48 20.89 0.14
N PRO A 196 11.78 20.66 1.44
CA PRO A 196 12.58 21.58 2.25
C PRO A 196 14.02 21.73 1.76
N GLU A 197 14.71 22.79 2.17
CA GLU A 197 16.10 23.12 1.80
C GLU A 197 17.07 21.92 1.78
N ALA A 198 17.93 21.87 0.75
CA ALA A 198 18.88 20.77 0.55
C ALA A 198 19.80 20.53 1.76
N SER A 199 20.19 21.58 2.49
CA SER A 199 21.02 21.48 3.70
C SER A 199 20.33 20.64 4.79
N PHE A 200 19.02 20.84 4.99
CA PHE A 200 18.22 20.06 5.92
C PHE A 200 18.11 18.60 5.45
N LEU A 201 17.79 18.38 4.18
CA LEU A 201 17.67 17.03 3.60
C LEU A 201 18.98 16.24 3.71
N ASN A 202 20.11 16.85 3.36
CA ASN A 202 21.43 16.25 3.51
C ASN A 202 21.69 15.85 4.97
N SER A 203 21.30 16.70 5.92
CA SER A 203 21.47 16.42 7.34
C SER A 203 20.64 15.23 7.85
N LEU A 204 19.57 14.84 7.15
CA LEU A 204 18.74 13.68 7.50
C LEU A 204 19.29 12.37 6.92
N ILE A 205 19.95 12.43 5.75
CA ILE A 205 20.50 11.24 5.09
C ILE A 205 21.59 10.59 5.94
N SER A 206 22.47 11.40 6.53
CA SER A 206 23.58 10.93 7.37
C SER A 206 23.23 10.74 8.85
N ASP A 207 21.96 10.90 9.25
CA ASP A 207 21.57 10.92 10.66
C ASP A 207 21.28 9.53 11.21
N GLU A 208 22.26 8.96 11.89
CA GLU A 208 22.12 7.65 12.55
C GLU A 208 21.32 7.70 13.86
N ALA A 209 21.14 8.89 14.46
CA ALA A 209 20.46 9.04 15.75
C ALA A 209 18.93 8.87 15.62
N ILE A 210 18.39 8.92 14.40
CA ILE A 210 16.98 8.65 14.15
C ILE A 210 16.69 7.18 14.42
N THR A 211 15.84 6.93 15.41
CA THR A 211 15.33 5.60 15.76
C THR A 211 13.80 5.58 15.66
N PRO A 212 13.19 4.40 15.46
CA PRO A 212 13.80 3.10 15.10
C PRO A 212 14.33 3.06 13.64
N LYS A 213 15.12 2.04 13.29
CA LYS A 213 15.77 1.88 11.97
C LYS A 213 14.81 2.06 10.79
N HIS A 214 13.62 1.45 10.84
CA HIS A 214 12.63 1.58 9.76
C HIS A 214 12.16 3.03 9.55
N ARG A 215 11.99 3.80 10.63
CA ARG A 215 11.60 5.22 10.56
C ARG A 215 12.72 6.05 9.93
N ARG A 216 13.96 5.79 10.32
CA ARG A 216 15.15 6.42 9.73
C ARG A 216 15.19 6.18 8.22
N GLU A 217 15.05 4.94 7.78
CA GLU A 217 15.08 4.62 6.35
C GLU A 217 13.97 5.35 5.58
N GLN A 218 12.73 5.40 6.10
CA GLN A 218 11.65 6.16 5.46
C GLN A 218 11.95 7.66 5.32
N ILE A 219 12.59 8.27 6.33
CA ILE A 219 13.02 9.67 6.30
C ILE A 219 14.14 9.86 5.27
N GLN A 220 15.17 9.01 5.29
CA GLN A 220 16.30 9.06 4.37
C GLN A 220 15.85 8.91 2.91
N GLN A 221 14.93 7.97 2.63
CA GLN A 221 14.34 7.81 1.30
C GLN A 221 13.62 9.07 0.84
N ALA A 222 12.76 9.65 1.70
CA ALA A 222 12.05 10.87 1.38
C ALA A 222 13.02 12.05 1.16
N ALA A 223 14.11 12.12 1.92
CA ALA A 223 15.14 13.14 1.75
C ALA A 223 15.90 13.02 0.43
N ILE A 224 16.31 11.80 0.03
CA ILE A 224 16.95 11.56 -1.28
C ILE A 224 16.03 12.02 -2.42
N TYR A 225 14.75 11.64 -2.40
CA TYR A 225 13.81 12.11 -3.42
C TYR A 225 13.60 13.63 -3.40
N GLY A 226 13.62 14.26 -2.22
CA GLY A 226 13.56 15.71 -2.10
C GLY A 226 14.76 16.40 -2.78
N LEU A 227 15.97 15.87 -2.58
CA LEU A 227 17.18 16.38 -3.23
C LEU A 227 17.11 16.26 -4.76
N ILE A 228 16.58 15.15 -5.28
CA ILE A 228 16.36 14.96 -6.73
C ILE A 228 15.38 16.00 -7.27
N ILE A 229 14.27 16.25 -6.57
CA ILE A 229 13.27 17.25 -6.98
C ILE A 229 13.88 18.66 -7.02
N GLN A 230 14.75 18.99 -6.04
CA GLN A 230 15.50 20.26 -6.04
C GLN A 230 16.62 20.32 -7.07
N LYS A 231 16.95 19.19 -7.72
CA LYS A 231 18.15 19.05 -8.56
C LYS A 231 19.42 19.41 -7.79
N ALA A 232 19.46 19.08 -6.50
CA ALA A 232 20.62 19.34 -5.66
C ALA A 232 21.80 18.43 -6.08
N PRO A 233 23.02 18.97 -6.29
CA PRO A 233 24.18 18.15 -6.67
C PRO A 233 24.51 17.03 -5.68
N SER A 234 24.18 17.22 -4.40
CA SER A 234 24.40 16.21 -3.37
C SER A 234 23.53 14.97 -3.54
N ALA A 235 22.45 15.02 -4.33
CA ALA A 235 21.62 13.84 -4.61
C ALA A 235 22.47 12.72 -5.24
N ASP A 236 23.23 13.06 -6.28
CA ASP A 236 24.09 12.12 -7.01
C ASP A 236 25.15 11.51 -6.10
N VAL A 237 25.81 12.34 -5.27
CA VAL A 237 26.83 11.91 -4.31
C VAL A 237 26.27 10.84 -3.36
N HIS A 238 25.11 11.08 -2.75
CA HIS A 238 24.49 10.12 -1.83
C HIS A 238 24.07 8.83 -2.54
N ILE A 239 23.51 8.95 -3.75
CA ILE A 239 23.08 7.80 -4.54
C ILE A 239 24.28 6.92 -4.90
N GLU A 240 25.35 7.49 -5.45
CA GLU A 240 26.54 6.74 -5.83
C GLU A 240 27.27 6.17 -4.61
N GLN A 241 27.26 6.86 -3.46
CA GLN A 241 27.79 6.30 -2.21
C GLN A 241 27.04 5.03 -1.80
N ILE A 242 25.70 5.07 -1.76
CA ILE A 242 24.88 3.90 -1.41
C ILE A 242 25.13 2.73 -2.38
N LEU A 243 25.25 3.02 -3.68
CA LEU A 243 25.47 1.99 -4.69
C LEU A 243 26.92 1.47 -4.71
N ALA A 244 27.88 2.24 -4.21
CA ALA A 244 29.28 1.82 -4.08
C ALA A 244 29.52 0.92 -2.87
N THR A 245 28.78 1.12 -1.76
CA THR A 245 28.88 0.30 -0.54
C THR A 245 27.53 -0.34 -0.14
N PRO A 246 26.88 -1.12 -1.02
CA PRO A 246 25.51 -1.60 -0.80
C PRO A 246 25.34 -2.45 0.47
N ASP A 247 26.39 -3.15 0.91
CA ASP A 247 26.38 -3.99 2.12
C ASP A 247 26.28 -3.17 3.44
N GLU A 248 26.56 -1.87 3.40
CA GLU A 248 26.42 -0.96 4.55
C GLU A 248 24.99 -0.45 4.72
N PHE A 249 24.12 -0.66 3.72
CA PHE A 249 22.77 -0.14 3.67
C PHE A 249 21.73 -1.26 3.68
N SER A 250 20.50 -0.93 4.08
CA SER A 250 19.40 -1.87 3.90
C SER A 250 19.07 -2.05 2.42
N GLU A 251 18.52 -3.20 2.07
CA GLU A 251 18.04 -3.49 0.71
C GLU A 251 17.08 -2.43 0.19
N THR A 252 16.21 -1.89 1.07
CA THR A 252 15.29 -0.80 0.75
C THR A 252 16.02 0.48 0.35
N MET A 253 17.12 0.81 1.04
CA MET A 253 17.95 1.97 0.71
C MET A 253 18.70 1.78 -0.60
N VAL A 254 19.24 0.58 -0.85
CA VAL A 254 19.91 0.27 -2.13
C VAL A 254 18.93 0.34 -3.30
N LEU A 255 17.72 -0.21 -3.14
CA LEU A 255 16.67 -0.11 -4.17
C LEU A 255 16.22 1.34 -4.39
N THR A 256 16.17 2.14 -3.33
CA THR A 256 15.89 3.57 -3.41
C THR A 256 16.96 4.29 -4.21
N ALA A 257 18.24 4.01 -3.95
CA ALA A 257 19.35 4.60 -4.68
C ALA A 257 19.30 4.24 -6.17
N TRP A 258 19.01 2.98 -6.53
CA TRP A 258 18.78 2.61 -7.92
C TRP A 258 17.63 3.40 -8.55
N THR A 259 16.46 3.41 -7.91
CA THR A 259 15.28 4.13 -8.41
C THR A 259 15.57 5.62 -8.60
N ALA A 260 16.29 6.21 -7.65
CA ALA A 260 16.74 7.59 -7.68
C ALA A 260 17.72 7.86 -8.84
N ARG A 261 18.67 6.95 -9.09
CA ARG A 261 19.63 7.04 -10.20
C ARG A 261 18.94 7.06 -11.55
N PHE A 262 17.98 6.16 -11.78
CA PHE A 262 17.17 6.14 -13.01
C PHE A 262 16.41 7.47 -13.19
N LYS A 263 15.81 8.00 -12.13
CA LYS A 263 15.11 9.30 -12.17
C LYS A 263 16.03 10.46 -12.53
N LEU A 264 17.24 10.52 -11.95
CA LEU A 264 18.22 11.56 -12.27
C LEU A 264 18.66 11.52 -13.73
N ALA A 265 18.80 10.31 -14.28
CA ALA A 265 19.15 10.10 -15.68
C ALA A 265 17.97 10.33 -16.65
N GLY A 266 16.75 10.57 -16.16
CA GLY A 266 15.56 10.66 -17.00
C GLY A 266 15.15 9.33 -17.63
N LEU A 267 15.58 8.21 -17.05
CA LEU A 267 15.32 6.86 -17.53
C LEU A 267 14.15 6.21 -16.77
N THR A 268 13.47 5.28 -17.44
CA THR A 268 12.44 4.42 -16.83
C THR A 268 13.05 3.04 -16.62
N THR A 269 12.79 2.44 -15.46
CA THR A 269 13.26 1.07 -15.21
C THR A 269 12.52 0.09 -16.12
N LEU A 270 13.19 -1.00 -16.51
CA LEU A 270 12.54 -2.10 -17.20
C LEU A 270 11.40 -2.68 -16.33
N HIS A 271 11.57 -2.67 -15.01
CA HIS A 271 10.51 -3.07 -14.09
C HIS A 271 9.22 -2.29 -14.34
N ASP A 272 9.28 -0.95 -14.28
CA ASP A 272 8.09 -0.10 -14.39
C ASP A 272 7.47 -0.13 -15.80
N SER A 273 8.31 -0.17 -16.83
CA SER A 273 7.85 -0.27 -18.22
C SER A 273 7.21 -1.63 -18.53
N ALA A 274 7.77 -2.74 -18.03
CA ALA A 274 7.21 -4.08 -18.18
C ALA A 274 5.80 -4.17 -17.59
N PHE A 275 5.58 -3.66 -16.36
CA PHE A 275 4.25 -3.65 -15.76
C PHE A 275 3.25 -2.80 -16.54
N THR A 276 3.66 -1.63 -17.01
CA THR A 276 2.81 -0.77 -17.83
C THR A 276 2.37 -1.46 -19.12
N ILE A 277 3.29 -2.17 -19.77
CA ILE A 277 3.01 -2.91 -21.01
C ILE A 277 2.15 -4.14 -20.72
N TYR A 278 2.43 -4.85 -19.63
CA TYR A 278 1.66 -6.01 -19.19
C TYR A 278 0.20 -5.67 -18.91
N GLU A 279 -0.06 -4.57 -18.21
CA GLU A 279 -1.41 -4.07 -17.97
C GLU A 279 -2.12 -3.68 -19.28
N ARG A 280 -1.43 -2.99 -20.20
CA ARG A 280 -1.98 -2.62 -21.52
C ARG A 280 -2.27 -3.83 -22.40
N ALA A 281 -1.54 -4.91 -22.19
CA ALA A 281 -1.75 -6.19 -22.83
C ALA A 281 -2.83 -7.05 -22.16
N ASN A 282 -3.62 -6.48 -21.23
CA ASN A 282 -4.61 -7.21 -20.44
C ASN A 282 -4.02 -8.45 -19.73
N PHE A 283 -2.78 -8.32 -19.23
CA PHE A 283 -2.06 -9.38 -18.54
C PHE A 283 -1.73 -10.59 -19.42
N GLU A 284 -1.55 -10.39 -20.72
CA GLU A 284 -1.03 -11.41 -21.64
C GLU A 284 0.50 -11.31 -21.78
N LEU A 285 1.22 -12.42 -21.58
CA LEU A 285 2.68 -12.45 -21.61
C LEU A 285 3.28 -12.46 -23.03
N ASP A 286 2.50 -12.81 -24.06
CA ASP A 286 3.01 -13.06 -25.41
C ASP A 286 3.28 -11.76 -26.19
N THR A 287 2.74 -10.63 -25.71
CA THR A 287 3.00 -9.30 -26.28
C THR A 287 4.25 -8.64 -25.70
N LEU A 288 4.86 -9.24 -24.67
CA LEU A 288 6.03 -8.68 -23.98
C LEU A 288 7.32 -9.12 -24.69
N SER A 289 8.31 -8.24 -24.71
CA SER A 289 9.67 -8.64 -25.07
C SER A 289 10.20 -9.68 -24.07
N THR A 290 11.23 -10.42 -24.46
CA THR A 290 11.87 -11.43 -23.58
C THR A 290 12.30 -10.84 -22.23
N ASP A 291 12.73 -9.58 -22.20
CA ASP A 291 13.22 -8.94 -20.98
C ASP A 291 12.07 -8.49 -20.08
N GLU A 292 11.04 -7.85 -20.64
CA GLU A 292 9.83 -7.46 -19.91
C GLU A 292 9.12 -8.70 -19.35
N ARG A 293 8.98 -9.74 -20.17
CA ARG A 293 8.41 -11.03 -19.75
C ARG A 293 9.21 -11.63 -18.60
N GLY A 294 10.54 -11.60 -18.68
CA GLY A 294 11.42 -12.03 -17.60
C GLY A 294 11.17 -11.30 -16.28
N ILE A 295 10.99 -9.97 -16.32
CA ILE A 295 10.62 -9.16 -15.14
C ILE A 295 9.29 -9.62 -14.55
N ILE A 296 8.24 -9.75 -15.38
CA ILE A 296 6.91 -10.16 -14.91
C ILE A 296 6.97 -11.54 -14.26
N LEU A 297 7.67 -12.50 -14.87
CA LEU A 297 7.84 -13.84 -14.34
C LEU A 297 8.58 -13.86 -12.99
N MET A 298 9.62 -13.04 -12.82
CA MET A 298 10.34 -12.92 -11.54
C MET A 298 9.49 -12.25 -10.46
N HIS A 299 8.68 -11.26 -10.83
CA HIS A 299 7.75 -10.62 -9.89
C HIS A 299 6.73 -11.62 -9.34
N TYR A 300 6.01 -12.33 -10.21
CA TYR A 300 5.01 -13.28 -9.76
C TYR A 300 5.61 -14.48 -9.03
N LEU A 301 6.84 -14.89 -9.37
CA LEU A 301 7.57 -15.85 -8.55
C LEU A 301 7.74 -15.35 -7.11
N ASP A 302 8.28 -14.14 -6.93
CA ASP A 302 8.53 -13.60 -5.58
C ASP A 302 7.23 -13.38 -4.80
N ALA A 303 6.22 -12.79 -5.44
CA ALA A 303 4.92 -12.53 -4.81
C ALA A 303 4.22 -13.81 -4.35
N GLU A 304 4.18 -14.84 -5.19
CA GLU A 304 3.51 -16.10 -4.88
C GLU A 304 4.30 -16.91 -3.84
N VAL A 305 5.63 -16.97 -3.95
CA VAL A 305 6.46 -17.67 -2.96
C VAL A 305 6.37 -16.99 -1.61
N ARG A 306 6.39 -15.66 -1.52
CA ARG A 306 6.24 -14.94 -0.25
C ARG A 306 4.84 -15.04 0.35
N ASN A 307 3.82 -15.35 -0.45
CA ASN A 307 2.43 -15.48 0.01
C ASN A 307 2.10 -16.91 0.45
N GLY A 308 2.55 -17.92 -0.29
CA GLY A 308 2.21 -19.33 -0.04
C GLY A 308 3.28 -20.35 -0.45
N GLY A 309 4.53 -19.91 -0.59
CA GLY A 309 5.66 -20.76 -0.95
C GLY A 309 5.68 -21.20 -2.41
N PHE A 310 6.69 -21.99 -2.76
CA PHE A 310 6.87 -22.56 -4.10
C PHE A 310 5.68 -23.42 -4.53
N GLU A 311 4.98 -24.09 -3.61
CA GLU A 311 3.77 -24.85 -3.91
C GLU A 311 2.69 -23.97 -4.54
N GLN A 312 2.39 -22.82 -3.93
CA GLN A 312 1.42 -21.87 -4.46
C GLN A 312 1.85 -21.33 -5.82
N TRP A 313 3.12 -20.97 -5.98
CA TRP A 313 3.64 -20.49 -7.26
C TRP A 313 3.50 -21.53 -8.39
N TYR A 314 3.87 -22.78 -8.14
CA TYR A 314 3.71 -23.86 -9.13
C TYR A 314 2.24 -24.17 -9.42
N TYR A 315 1.37 -24.07 -8.42
CA TYR A 315 -0.07 -24.32 -8.57
C TYR A 315 -0.78 -23.26 -9.43
N ASN A 316 -0.29 -22.01 -9.35
CA ASN A 316 -0.82 -20.85 -10.05
C ASN A 316 -0.27 -20.68 -11.48
N ASP A 317 -0.82 -19.69 -12.21
CA ASP A 317 -0.66 -19.57 -13.66
C ASP A 317 0.79 -19.41 -14.13
N TYR A 318 1.65 -18.82 -13.31
CA TYR A 318 3.05 -18.55 -13.68
C TYR A 318 4.01 -19.72 -13.42
N GLY A 319 3.57 -20.73 -12.67
CA GLY A 319 4.37 -21.93 -12.40
C GLY A 319 4.77 -22.71 -13.65
N GLN A 320 3.97 -22.63 -14.72
CA GLN A 320 4.25 -23.28 -16.01
C GLN A 320 5.46 -22.68 -16.75
N TYR A 321 5.91 -21.48 -16.36
CA TYR A 321 7.07 -20.80 -16.95
C TYR A 321 8.34 -20.96 -16.10
N ALA A 322 8.38 -21.89 -15.15
CA ALA A 322 9.45 -21.95 -14.14
C ALA A 322 10.89 -22.07 -14.70
N SER A 323 11.09 -22.77 -15.81
CA SER A 323 12.40 -22.81 -16.50
C SER A 323 12.78 -21.45 -17.08
N GLU A 324 11.80 -20.74 -17.65
CA GLU A 324 11.97 -19.39 -18.20
C GLU A 324 12.29 -18.40 -17.07
N THR A 325 11.54 -18.44 -15.98
CA THR A 325 11.78 -17.61 -14.78
C THR A 325 13.18 -17.81 -14.22
N SER A 326 13.66 -19.06 -14.13
CA SER A 326 15.02 -19.34 -13.68
C SER A 326 16.09 -18.75 -14.60
N ASN A 327 15.85 -18.76 -15.91
CA ASN A 327 16.77 -18.15 -16.86
C ASN A 327 16.75 -16.62 -16.79
N ALA A 328 15.60 -16.01 -16.56
CA ALA A 328 15.48 -14.57 -16.30
C ALA A 328 16.30 -14.15 -15.07
N LEU A 329 16.21 -14.89 -13.95
CA LEU A 329 17.02 -14.65 -12.75
C LEU A 329 18.53 -14.74 -13.04
N LYS A 330 18.96 -15.72 -13.83
CA LYS A 330 20.38 -15.82 -14.26
C LYS A 330 20.80 -14.62 -15.09
N LYS A 331 19.92 -14.18 -16.01
CA LYS A 331 20.19 -13.07 -16.93
C LYS A 331 20.45 -11.77 -16.18
N VAL A 332 19.66 -11.47 -15.15
CA VAL A 332 19.85 -10.27 -14.30
C VAL A 332 20.96 -10.42 -13.26
N GLY A 333 21.61 -11.58 -13.17
CA GLY A 333 22.69 -11.83 -12.23
C GLY A 333 22.26 -12.31 -10.83
N ALA A 334 20.96 -12.54 -10.60
CA ALA A 334 20.40 -13.12 -9.38
C ALA A 334 20.67 -14.64 -9.30
N ARG A 335 21.96 -15.02 -9.28
CA ARG A 335 22.43 -16.41 -9.44
C ARG A 335 21.97 -17.33 -8.31
N THR A 336 21.90 -16.83 -7.07
CA THR A 336 21.45 -17.61 -5.91
C THR A 336 19.95 -17.89 -6.01
N HIS A 337 19.12 -16.88 -6.32
CA HIS A 337 17.70 -17.05 -6.63
C HIS A 337 17.49 -18.10 -7.73
N ALA A 338 18.22 -17.96 -8.84
CA ALA A 338 18.13 -18.91 -9.94
C ALA A 338 18.48 -20.34 -9.51
N ARG A 339 19.46 -20.52 -8.61
CA ARG A 339 19.84 -21.85 -8.08
C ARG A 339 18.73 -22.45 -7.24
N ILE A 340 18.06 -21.67 -6.39
CA ILE A 340 16.92 -22.13 -5.60
C ILE A 340 15.79 -22.59 -6.54
N VAL A 341 15.39 -21.74 -7.49
CA VAL A 341 14.34 -22.08 -8.47
C VAL A 341 14.72 -23.32 -9.29
N ASN A 342 15.97 -23.43 -9.75
CA ASN A 342 16.42 -24.64 -10.46
C ASN A 342 16.36 -25.90 -9.57
N THR A 343 16.62 -25.76 -8.27
CA THR A 343 16.53 -26.89 -7.32
C THR A 343 15.06 -27.28 -7.10
N ALA A 344 14.17 -26.29 -6.98
CA ALA A 344 12.72 -26.51 -6.91
C ALA A 344 12.20 -27.19 -8.19
N ASN A 345 12.63 -26.72 -9.38
CA ASN A 345 12.26 -27.33 -10.67
C ASN A 345 12.63 -28.81 -10.73
N ARG A 346 13.80 -29.19 -10.18
CA ARG A 346 14.28 -30.58 -10.17
C ARG A 346 13.45 -31.51 -9.28
N LEU A 347 12.59 -31.00 -8.40
CA LEU A 347 11.66 -31.83 -7.62
C LEU A 347 10.62 -32.53 -8.52
N PHE A 348 10.33 -31.97 -9.69
CA PHE A 348 9.47 -32.59 -10.71
C PHE A 348 10.20 -33.63 -11.58
N GLY A 349 11.53 -33.76 -11.45
CA GLY A 349 12.37 -34.65 -12.24
C GLY A 349 13.42 -33.89 -13.05
N TRP A 350 14.23 -34.62 -13.82
CA TRP A 350 15.34 -34.03 -14.58
C TRP A 350 14.89 -33.03 -15.65
N GLY A 351 13.69 -33.22 -16.21
CA GLY A 351 13.07 -32.31 -17.18
C GLY A 351 12.43 -31.06 -16.59
N GLY A 352 12.36 -30.93 -15.26
CA GLY A 352 11.64 -29.83 -14.61
C GLY A 352 10.12 -30.05 -14.56
N PRO A 353 9.35 -29.03 -14.15
CA PRO A 353 7.89 -29.10 -14.14
C PRO A 353 7.32 -29.24 -15.56
N PRO A 354 6.16 -29.92 -15.73
CA PRO A 354 5.45 -29.94 -17.00
C PRO A 354 5.09 -28.54 -17.52
N SER A 355 4.89 -28.38 -18.83
CA SER A 355 4.56 -27.09 -19.44
C SER A 355 3.07 -26.69 -19.37
N SER A 356 2.20 -27.53 -18.78
CA SER A 356 0.78 -27.20 -18.55
C SER A 356 0.51 -27.13 -17.06
N ARG A 357 -0.26 -26.11 -16.67
CA ARG A 357 -0.68 -25.89 -15.28
C ARG A 357 -1.37 -27.11 -14.70
N GLU A 358 -2.31 -27.73 -15.43
CA GLU A 358 -3.07 -28.89 -14.96
C GLU A 358 -2.13 -30.07 -14.65
N LYS A 359 -1.12 -30.29 -15.50
CA LYS A 359 -0.11 -31.34 -15.29
C LYS A 359 0.80 -31.02 -14.11
N ILE A 360 1.14 -29.74 -13.88
CA ILE A 360 1.89 -29.33 -12.69
C ILE A 360 1.07 -29.60 -11.43
N GLN A 361 -0.21 -29.22 -11.41
CA GLN A 361 -1.09 -29.44 -10.26
C GLN A 361 -1.25 -30.93 -9.93
N GLN A 362 -1.37 -31.79 -10.96
CA GLN A 362 -1.38 -33.24 -10.77
C GLN A 362 -0.04 -33.74 -10.21
N ALA A 363 1.08 -33.26 -10.75
CA ALA A 363 2.41 -33.63 -10.27
C ALA A 363 2.63 -33.22 -8.81
N LEU A 364 2.20 -32.01 -8.42
CA LEU A 364 2.22 -31.52 -7.03
C LEU A 364 1.39 -32.42 -6.10
N LYS A 365 0.15 -32.77 -6.48
CA LYS A 365 -0.71 -33.67 -5.68
C LYS A 365 -0.10 -35.06 -5.48
N SER A 366 0.70 -35.53 -6.45
CA SER A 366 1.40 -36.81 -6.40
C SER A 366 2.81 -36.74 -5.80
N MET A 367 3.25 -35.55 -5.38
CA MET A 367 4.60 -35.33 -4.88
C MET A 367 4.78 -36.03 -3.53
N SER A 368 5.93 -36.70 -3.36
CA SER A 368 6.21 -37.38 -2.10
C SER A 368 6.48 -36.39 -0.97
N GLU A 369 6.17 -36.79 0.26
CA GLU A 369 6.39 -35.98 1.47
C GLU A 369 7.83 -35.45 1.55
N LYS A 370 8.83 -36.28 1.22
CA LYS A 370 10.25 -35.87 1.19
C LYS A 370 10.51 -34.71 0.22
N LYS A 371 9.84 -34.68 -0.93
CA LYS A 371 9.98 -33.59 -1.91
C LYS A 371 9.27 -32.33 -1.45
N LEU A 372 8.10 -32.46 -0.80
CA LEU A 372 7.37 -31.34 -0.19
C LEU A 372 8.19 -30.71 0.96
N GLN A 373 8.75 -31.53 1.84
CA GLN A 373 9.68 -31.07 2.87
C GLN A 373 10.87 -30.32 2.26
N LYS A 374 11.45 -30.86 1.18
CA LYS A 374 12.54 -30.15 0.48
C LYS A 374 12.08 -28.83 -0.14
N MET A 375 10.84 -28.74 -0.62
CA MET A 375 10.27 -27.50 -1.13
C MET A 375 10.12 -26.46 -0.01
N ASN A 376 9.71 -26.87 1.19
CA ASN A 376 9.65 -25.99 2.36
C ASN A 376 11.03 -25.45 2.75
N GLU A 377 12.08 -26.27 2.74
CA GLU A 377 13.46 -25.78 2.95
C GLU A 377 13.87 -24.73 1.91
N LEU A 378 13.39 -24.84 0.67
CA LEU A 378 13.65 -23.87 -0.38
C LEU A 378 12.85 -22.57 -0.20
N ASN A 379 11.65 -22.64 0.41
CA ASN A 379 10.89 -21.45 0.80
C ASN A 379 11.69 -20.63 1.82
N GLU A 380 12.18 -21.26 2.89
CA GLU A 380 13.00 -20.58 3.92
C GLU A 380 14.24 -19.96 3.30
N ALA A 381 14.96 -20.72 2.47
CA ALA A 381 16.12 -20.21 1.76
C ALA A 381 15.80 -19.06 0.81
N TRP A 382 14.59 -18.98 0.25
CA TRP A 382 14.14 -17.86 -0.57
C TRP A 382 13.84 -16.62 0.27
N TYR A 383 13.23 -16.79 1.44
CA TYR A 383 12.88 -15.68 2.34
C TYR A 383 14.11 -14.94 2.87
N ASP A 384 15.22 -15.65 3.04
CA ASP A 384 16.51 -15.09 3.46
C ASP A 384 17.26 -14.36 2.33
N LEU A 385 16.80 -14.45 1.07
CA LEU A 385 17.47 -13.76 -0.03
C LEU A 385 17.07 -12.28 -0.12
N PRO A 386 18.02 -11.42 -0.52
CA PRO A 386 17.69 -10.06 -0.88
C PRO A 386 16.71 -10.03 -2.07
N PRO A 387 15.91 -8.96 -2.21
CA PRO A 387 15.00 -8.79 -3.34
C PRO A 387 15.72 -8.94 -4.67
N TRP A 388 15.16 -9.75 -5.57
CA TRP A 388 15.70 -9.93 -6.92
C TRP A 388 15.74 -8.60 -7.71
N THR A 389 14.90 -7.64 -7.34
CA THR A 389 14.79 -6.30 -7.94
C THR A 389 16.09 -5.50 -7.85
N LEU A 390 16.93 -5.74 -6.83
CA LEU A 390 18.26 -5.13 -6.73
C LEU A 390 19.16 -5.54 -7.90
N TYR A 391 19.17 -6.83 -8.24
CA TYR A 391 19.94 -7.36 -9.36
C TYR A 391 19.36 -6.89 -10.69
N ALA A 392 18.03 -6.90 -10.83
CA ALA A 392 17.37 -6.42 -12.04
C ALA A 392 17.64 -4.94 -12.30
N ALA A 393 17.60 -4.08 -11.28
CA ALA A 393 17.91 -2.66 -11.42
C ALA A 393 19.37 -2.43 -11.83
N ALA A 394 20.31 -3.13 -11.19
CA ALA A 394 21.73 -3.03 -11.53
C ALA A 394 22.04 -3.53 -12.95
N TRP A 395 21.39 -4.63 -13.38
CA TRP A 395 21.51 -5.16 -14.72
C TRP A 395 20.91 -4.22 -15.77
N ASP A 396 19.72 -3.69 -15.51
CA ASP A 396 19.03 -2.79 -16.43
C ASP A 396 19.78 -1.47 -16.58
N TRP A 397 20.38 -0.94 -15.51
CA TRP A 397 21.21 0.25 -15.58
C TRP A 397 22.39 0.08 -16.54
N LYS A 398 23.13 -1.02 -16.44
CA LYS A 398 24.26 -1.36 -17.34
C LYS A 398 23.85 -1.60 -18.79
N ARG A 399 22.57 -1.85 -19.04
CA ARG A 399 22.03 -2.07 -20.38
C ARG A 399 21.66 -0.74 -21.04
N GLN A 400 21.19 0.22 -20.26
CA GLN A 400 20.72 1.52 -20.74
C GLN A 400 21.84 2.58 -20.78
N ASN A 401 22.97 2.34 -20.11
CA ASN A 401 24.13 3.22 -20.02
C ASN A 401 25.42 2.39 -19.97
#